data_AF-A0A2N6U1S4-F1
#
_entry.id   AF-A0A2N6U1S4-F1
#
_cell.length_a   1.000
_cell.length_b   1.000
_cell.length_c   1.000
_cell.angle_alpha   90.00
_cell.angle_beta   90.00
_cell.angle_gamma   90.00
#
_symmetry.space_group_name_H-M   'P 1'
#
loop_
_entity.id
_entity.type
_entity.pdbx_description
1 polymer ?
#
loop_
_entity_poly.entity_id
_entity_poly.type
_entity_poly.pdbx_seq_one_letter_code
_entity_poly.pdbx_strand_id
1 'polypeptide(L)'
;MSPQPADLRAQAAAFRHAADRLTLLRLRIGNSITELSQSEDEWTRDLGEQVHDRWTLTEHPELGRLASGLRGTAKCLEQAAVQAERTTGRRLGGYAGAGFLGRGAEAQHHVHDVAKFVGTRHGAEIGGFPLLPDTAGAMLPHPSHTLGIETPDYEED
;
A
#
# COMPACT_ATOMS: atom_id res chain seq x y z
N MET A 1 22.60 -5.32 -0.33
CA MET A 1 21.45 -5.00 -1.20
C MET A 1 20.21 -4.92 -0.33
N SER A 2 19.56 -3.76 -0.23
CA SER A 2 18.28 -3.64 0.49
C SER A 2 17.14 -4.17 -0.40
N PRO A 3 16.17 -4.91 0.15
CA PRO A 3 15.04 -5.44 -0.63
C PRO A 3 14.25 -4.30 -1.29
N GLN A 4 13.81 -4.49 -2.53
CA GLN A 4 13.05 -3.45 -3.22
C GLN A 4 11.64 -3.34 -2.61
N PRO A 5 11.06 -2.13 -2.51
CA PRO A 5 9.71 -1.95 -1.97
C PRO A 5 8.62 -2.73 -2.71
N ALA A 6 8.81 -2.98 -4.01
CA ALA A 6 7.90 -3.80 -4.81
C ALA A 6 7.88 -5.26 -4.33
N ASP A 7 9.05 -5.85 -4.07
CA ASP A 7 9.18 -7.23 -3.59
C ASP A 7 8.53 -7.40 -2.21
N LEU A 8 8.74 -6.43 -1.31
CA LEU A 8 8.12 -6.43 0.02
C LEU A 8 6.59 -6.39 -0.06
N ARG A 9 6.03 -5.63 -1.01
CA ARG A 9 4.57 -5.59 -1.24
C ARG A 9 4.03 -6.87 -1.85
N ALA A 10 4.73 -7.44 -2.83
CA ALA A 10 4.35 -8.72 -3.41
C ALA A 10 4.33 -9.83 -2.35
N GLN A 11 5.34 -9.83 -1.48
CA GLN A 11 5.41 -10.78 -0.38
C GLN A 11 4.31 -10.54 0.67
N ALA A 12 4.02 -9.28 1.03
CA ALA A 12 2.90 -8.96 1.91
C ALA A 12 1.54 -9.44 1.33
N ALA A 13 1.33 -9.29 0.03
CA ALA A 13 0.14 -9.81 -0.65
C ALA A 13 0.05 -11.33 -0.59
N ALA A 14 1.17 -12.04 -0.82
CA ALA A 14 1.24 -13.49 -0.70
C ALA A 14 0.88 -13.95 0.73
N PHE A 15 1.38 -13.27 1.76
CA PHE A 15 1.05 -13.57 3.16
C PHE A 15 -0.43 -13.35 3.47
N ARG A 16 -1.06 -12.29 2.95
CA ARG A 16 -2.51 -12.10 3.08
C ARG A 16 -3.30 -13.22 2.41
N HIS A 17 -2.96 -13.55 1.17
CA HIS A 17 -3.63 -14.63 0.45
C HIS A 17 -3.48 -15.98 1.16
N ALA A 18 -2.30 -16.28 1.72
CA ALA A 18 -2.08 -17.47 2.53
C ALA A 18 -2.98 -17.47 3.78
N ALA A 19 -3.08 -16.34 4.49
CA ALA A 19 -3.94 -16.20 5.66
C ALA A 19 -5.42 -16.42 5.33
N ASP A 20 -5.88 -15.90 4.19
CA ASP A 20 -7.26 -16.04 3.74
C ASP A 20 -7.57 -17.49 3.34
N ARG A 21 -6.67 -18.14 2.60
CA ARG A 21 -6.80 -19.57 2.27
C ARG A 21 -6.84 -20.44 3.52
N LEU A 22 -6.01 -20.14 4.51
CA LEU A 22 -6.00 -20.86 5.79
C LEU A 22 -7.30 -20.64 6.56
N THR A 23 -7.83 -19.42 6.55
CA THR A 23 -9.12 -19.08 7.16
C THR A 23 -10.27 -19.85 6.50
N LEU A 24 -10.30 -19.91 5.17
CA LEU A 24 -11.31 -20.67 4.43
C LEU A 24 -11.19 -22.17 4.67
N LEU A 25 -9.98 -22.72 4.70
CA LEU A 25 -9.74 -24.12 5.01
C LEU A 25 -10.25 -24.47 6.41
N ARG A 26 -9.94 -23.63 7.40
CA ARG A 26 -10.42 -23.76 8.78
C ARG A 26 -11.94 -23.82 8.84
N LEU A 27 -12.64 -22.91 8.14
CA LEU A 27 -14.11 -22.92 8.12
C LEU A 27 -14.67 -24.18 7.46
N ARG A 28 -14.09 -24.61 6.32
CA ARG A 28 -14.53 -25.82 5.62
C ARG A 28 -14.39 -27.07 6.46
N ILE A 29 -13.24 -27.24 7.12
CA ILE A 29 -13.01 -28.38 8.02
C ILE A 29 -14.00 -28.35 9.18
N GLY A 30 -14.22 -27.18 9.80
CA GLY A 30 -15.19 -27.03 10.88
C GLY A 30 -16.62 -27.43 10.47
N ASN A 31 -17.03 -27.05 9.25
CA ASN A 31 -18.32 -27.47 8.71
C ASN A 31 -18.41 -28.98 8.50
N SER A 32 -17.39 -29.60 7.87
CA SER A 32 -17.38 -31.05 7.64
C SER A 32 -17.38 -31.85 8.95
N ILE A 33 -16.70 -31.36 9.99
CA ILE A 33 -16.72 -32.00 11.31
C ILE A 33 -18.11 -31.88 11.95
N THR A 34 -18.76 -30.73 11.80
CA THR A 34 -20.14 -30.52 12.27
C THR A 34 -21.11 -31.45 11.55
N GLU A 35 -20.96 -31.63 10.24
CA GLU A 35 -21.76 -32.57 9.45
C GLU A 35 -21.58 -34.02 9.95
N LEU A 36 -20.34 -34.44 10.25
CA LEU A 36 -20.07 -35.77 10.81
C LEU A 36 -20.76 -35.97 12.18
N SER A 37 -20.69 -34.97 13.05
CA SER A 37 -21.32 -35.03 14.38
C SER A 37 -22.86 -35.06 14.33
N GLN A 38 -23.47 -34.80 13.17
CA GLN A 38 -24.92 -34.83 12.95
C GLN A 38 -25.37 -36.05 12.14
N SER A 39 -24.48 -37.02 11.92
CA SER A 39 -24.81 -38.23 11.17
C SER A 39 -25.88 -39.06 11.86
N GLU A 40 -26.77 -39.68 11.08
CA GLU A 40 -27.78 -40.63 11.57
C GLU A 40 -27.15 -41.95 12.05
N ASP A 41 -25.97 -42.29 11.50
CA ASP A 41 -25.19 -43.43 11.93
C ASP A 41 -24.49 -43.14 13.27
N GLU A 42 -24.82 -43.91 14.30
CA GLU A 42 -24.33 -43.73 15.68
C GLU A 42 -22.81 -43.78 15.76
N TRP A 43 -22.18 -44.72 15.06
CA TRP A 43 -20.71 -44.83 15.04
C TRP A 43 -20.04 -43.59 14.42
N THR A 44 -20.58 -43.11 13.29
CA THR A 44 -20.07 -41.91 12.61
C THR A 44 -20.28 -40.65 13.46
N ARG A 45 -21.42 -40.56 14.14
CA ARG A 45 -21.72 -39.45 15.06
C ARG A 45 -20.74 -39.40 16.23
N ASP A 46 -20.50 -40.53 16.90
CA ASP A 46 -19.56 -40.63 18.01
C ASP A 46 -18.12 -40.30 17.59
N LEU A 47 -17.72 -40.69 16.37
CA LEU A 47 -16.44 -40.29 15.79
C LEU A 47 -16.41 -38.77 15.52
N GLY A 48 -17.50 -38.22 14.99
CA GLY A 48 -17.66 -36.80 14.73
C GLY A 48 -17.52 -35.95 15.98
N GLU A 49 -18.12 -36.36 17.10
CA GLU A 49 -18.01 -35.71 18.41
C GLU A 49 -16.57 -35.72 18.94
N GLN A 50 -15.88 -36.87 18.89
CA GLN A 50 -14.47 -36.97 19.30
C GLN A 50 -13.55 -36.06 18.47
N VAL A 51 -13.78 -36.00 17.16
CA VAL A 51 -13.03 -35.11 16.26
C VAL A 51 -13.39 -33.65 16.52
N HIS A 52 -14.66 -33.34 16.80
CA HIS A 52 -15.13 -32.00 17.13
C HIS A 52 -14.44 -31.44 18.37
N ASP A 53 -14.31 -32.24 19.43
CA ASP A 53 -13.65 -31.81 20.66
C ASP A 53 -12.18 -31.45 20.41
N ARG A 54 -11.44 -32.34 19.73
CA ARG A 54 -10.04 -32.08 19.37
C ARG A 54 -9.90 -30.86 18.47
N TRP A 55 -10.78 -30.73 17.48
CA TRP A 55 -10.79 -29.61 16.55
C TRP A 55 -11.01 -28.29 17.29
N THR A 56 -12.02 -28.22 18.15
CA THR A 56 -12.40 -27.00 18.86
C THR A 56 -11.34 -26.56 19.87
N LEU A 57 -10.71 -27.50 20.59
CA LEU A 57 -9.76 -27.19 21.65
C LEU A 57 -8.34 -26.91 21.14
N THR A 58 -7.91 -27.60 20.07
CA THR A 58 -6.49 -27.57 19.66
C THR A 58 -6.33 -26.96 18.27
N GLU A 59 -6.87 -27.62 17.25
CA GLU A 59 -6.52 -27.35 15.86
C GLU A 59 -7.12 -26.02 15.36
N HIS A 60 -8.38 -25.75 15.71
CA HIS A 60 -9.09 -24.54 15.29
C HIS A 60 -8.45 -23.26 15.85
N PRO A 61 -8.10 -23.15 17.15
CA PRO A 61 -7.32 -22.03 17.68
C PRO A 61 -5.93 -21.89 17.04
N GLU A 62 -5.22 -22.99 16.80
CA GLU A 62 -3.88 -22.98 16.21
C GLU A 62 -3.87 -22.41 14.79
N LEU A 63 -4.79 -22.86 13.94
CA LEU A 63 -4.95 -22.32 12.59
C LEU A 63 -5.34 -20.83 12.63
N GLY A 64 -6.14 -20.43 13.62
CA GLY A 64 -6.46 -19.02 13.89
C GLY A 64 -5.23 -18.18 14.25
N ARG A 65 -4.34 -18.69 15.11
CA ARG A 65 -3.07 -18.04 15.47
C ARG A 65 -2.15 -17.91 14.25
N LEU A 66 -2.02 -18.96 13.45
CA LEU A 66 -1.21 -18.93 12.23
C LEU A 66 -1.73 -17.89 11.22
N ALA A 67 -3.04 -17.88 10.94
CA ALA A 67 -3.63 -16.90 10.04
C ALA A 67 -3.42 -15.46 10.54
N SER A 68 -3.51 -15.24 11.85
CA SER A 68 -3.26 -13.94 12.47
C SER A 68 -1.77 -13.54 12.37
N GLY A 69 -0.86 -14.49 12.57
CA GLY A 69 0.58 -14.30 12.38
C GLY A 69 0.93 -13.91 10.95
N LEU A 70 0.36 -14.59 9.95
CA LEU A 70 0.54 -14.27 8.53
C LEU A 70 0.07 -12.84 8.21
N ARG A 71 -1.09 -12.41 8.74
CA ARG A 71 -1.58 -11.03 8.60
C ARG A 71 -0.68 -10.01 9.29
N GLY A 72 -0.16 -10.34 10.48
CA GLY A 72 0.82 -9.53 11.19
C GLY A 72 2.10 -9.32 10.39
N THR A 73 2.67 -10.40 9.86
CA THR A 73 3.85 -10.37 8.98
C THR A 73 3.59 -9.54 7.73
N ALA A 74 2.44 -9.70 7.08
CA ALA A 74 2.07 -8.89 5.93
C ALA A 74 2.06 -7.38 6.26
N LYS A 75 1.48 -7.01 7.41
CA LYS A 75 1.45 -5.61 7.88
C LYS A 75 2.85 -5.07 8.14
N CYS A 76 3.74 -5.86 8.76
CA CYS A 76 5.13 -5.46 8.97
C CYS A 76 5.88 -5.25 7.65
N LEU A 77 5.67 -6.14 6.66
CA LEU A 77 6.28 -6.00 5.33
C LEU A 77 5.80 -4.74 4.59
N GLU A 78 4.51 -4.39 4.70
CA GLU A 78 3.99 -3.15 4.14
C GLU A 78 4.59 -1.91 4.79
N GLN A 79 4.73 -1.92 6.12
CA GLN A 79 5.38 -0.83 6.84
C GLN A 79 6.86 -0.69 6.44
N ALA A 80 7.57 -1.80 6.28
CA ALA A 80 8.94 -1.81 5.80
C ALA A 80 9.05 -1.26 4.37
N ALA A 81 8.13 -1.64 3.47
CA ALA A 81 8.08 -1.11 2.11
C ALA A 81 7.86 0.41 2.10
N VAL A 82 6.90 0.89 2.92
CA VAL A 82 6.62 2.31 3.09
C VAL A 82 7.84 3.08 3.61
N GLN A 83 8.55 2.51 4.59
CA GLN A 83 9.74 3.14 5.15
C GLN A 83 10.86 3.19 4.10
N ALA A 84 11.08 2.12 3.34
CA ALA A 84 12.07 2.07 2.26
C ALA A 84 11.78 3.08 1.13
N GLU A 85 10.51 3.35 0.81
CA GLU A 85 10.15 4.38 -0.17
C GLU A 85 10.38 5.80 0.32
N ARG A 86 10.17 6.04 1.62
CA ARG A 86 10.44 7.34 2.25
C ARG A 86 11.93 7.63 2.28
N THR A 87 12.75 6.66 2.67
CA THR A 87 14.21 6.84 2.76
C THR A 87 14.87 7.01 1.39
N THR A 88 14.31 6.41 0.33
CA THR A 88 14.83 6.53 -1.04
C THR A 88 14.29 7.74 -1.80
N GLY A 89 13.47 8.60 -1.17
CA GLY A 89 12.88 9.78 -1.80
C GLY A 89 11.80 9.49 -2.85
N ARG A 90 11.53 8.22 -3.18
CA ARG A 90 10.47 7.83 -4.14
C ARG A 90 9.07 8.18 -3.67
N ARG A 91 8.87 8.42 -2.37
CA ARG A 91 7.59 8.83 -1.78
C ARG A 91 7.42 10.34 -1.58
N LEU A 92 8.25 11.19 -2.21
CA LEU A 92 8.11 12.64 -2.10
C LEU A 92 6.94 13.23 -2.93
N GLY A 93 6.33 12.45 -3.83
CA GLY A 93 5.16 12.87 -4.62
C GLY A 93 3.85 12.35 -4.05
N GLY A 94 3.40 12.89 -2.92
CA GLY A 94 2.11 12.50 -2.35
C GLY A 94 1.86 13.07 -0.98
N TYR A 95 1.68 14.39 -0.90
CA TYR A 95 0.93 14.96 0.22
C TYR A 95 -0.38 14.19 0.34
N ALA A 96 -0.62 13.58 1.49
CA ALA A 96 -1.82 12.78 1.76
C ALA A 96 -3.15 13.56 1.63
N GLY A 97 -3.10 14.87 1.32
CA GLY A 97 -4.26 15.73 1.04
C GLY A 97 -4.52 16.06 -0.44
N ALA A 98 -3.64 15.69 -1.37
CA ALA A 98 -3.88 15.89 -2.80
C ALA A 98 -4.16 14.53 -3.45
N GLY A 99 -5.43 14.12 -3.48
CA GLY A 99 -5.91 12.86 -4.05
C GLY A 99 -5.76 12.72 -5.57
N PHE A 100 -4.70 13.26 -6.17
CA PHE A 100 -4.56 13.38 -7.62
C PHE A 100 -3.41 12.56 -8.25
N LEU A 101 -2.49 12.01 -7.45
CA LEU A 101 -1.39 11.20 -8.01
C LEU A 101 -1.36 9.85 -7.28
N GLY A 102 -1.67 8.78 -8.01
CA GLY A 102 -1.80 7.42 -7.49
C GLY A 102 -0.58 6.87 -6.74
N ARG A 103 -0.63 5.60 -6.36
CA ARG A 103 0.39 5.00 -5.49
C ARG A 103 1.58 4.48 -6.32
N GLY A 104 2.80 4.92 -5.97
CA GLY A 104 4.05 4.27 -6.40
C GLY A 104 4.32 4.35 -7.92
N ALA A 105 4.60 3.20 -8.55
CA ALA A 105 5.00 3.12 -9.96
C ALA A 105 3.95 3.68 -10.93
N GLU A 106 2.66 3.67 -10.56
CA GLU A 106 1.60 4.30 -11.34
C GLU A 106 1.72 5.82 -11.35
N ALA A 107 2.11 6.46 -10.24
CA ALA A 107 2.41 7.90 -10.26
C ALA A 107 3.65 8.20 -11.09
N GLN A 108 4.65 7.32 -11.09
CA GLN A 108 5.83 7.48 -11.94
C GLN A 108 5.50 7.34 -13.43
N HIS A 109 4.63 6.39 -13.79
CA HIS A 109 4.13 6.23 -15.16
C HIS A 109 3.30 7.45 -15.57
N HIS A 110 2.42 7.92 -14.69
CA HIS A 110 1.57 9.08 -14.96
C HIS A 110 2.39 10.38 -15.08
N VAL A 111 3.43 10.56 -14.27
CA VAL A 111 4.40 11.67 -14.42
C VAL A 111 5.18 11.54 -15.73
N HIS A 112 5.56 10.34 -16.14
CA HIS A 112 6.25 10.12 -17.41
C HIS A 112 5.32 10.36 -18.63
N ASP A 113 4.05 9.99 -18.53
CA ASP A 113 3.03 10.22 -19.57
C ASP A 113 2.64 11.71 -19.64
N VAL A 114 2.50 12.39 -18.50
CA VAL A 114 2.32 13.84 -18.46
C VAL A 114 3.57 14.56 -18.98
N ALA A 115 4.78 14.09 -18.65
CA ALA A 115 6.01 14.68 -19.21
C ALA A 115 6.10 14.51 -20.73
N LYS A 116 5.64 13.37 -21.28
CA LYS A 116 5.51 13.18 -22.74
C LYS A 116 4.46 14.09 -23.37
N PHE A 117 3.33 14.31 -22.69
CA PHE A 117 2.26 15.21 -23.13
C PHE A 117 2.65 16.69 -23.07
N VAL A 118 3.33 17.10 -22.00
CA VAL A 118 3.82 18.49 -21.77
C VAL A 118 5.05 18.79 -22.63
N GLY A 119 5.83 17.77 -23.03
CA GLY A 119 6.96 17.89 -23.95
C GLY A 119 6.57 18.22 -25.40
N THR A 120 5.28 18.15 -25.76
CA THR A 120 4.78 18.57 -27.08
C THR A 120 4.19 19.98 -27.04
N ARG A 121 5.05 21.01 -27.14
CA ARG A 121 4.80 22.43 -27.54
C ARG A 121 3.68 23.24 -26.87
N HIS A 122 2.81 22.63 -26.06
CA HIS A 122 1.73 23.27 -25.31
C HIS A 122 1.88 22.85 -23.85
N GLY A 123 2.90 23.43 -23.20
CA GLY A 123 3.20 23.15 -21.81
C GLY A 123 2.03 23.56 -20.91
N ALA A 124 1.71 22.72 -19.93
CA ALA A 124 0.68 22.99 -18.94
C ALA A 124 0.93 24.32 -18.23
N GLU A 125 -0.05 25.22 -18.30
CA GLU A 125 -0.07 26.46 -17.52
C GLU A 125 -0.62 26.17 -16.12
N ILE A 126 0.13 26.54 -15.08
CA ILE A 126 -0.42 26.66 -13.72
C ILE A 126 -0.70 28.16 -13.53
N GLY A 127 -1.97 28.55 -13.66
CA GLY A 127 -2.37 29.95 -13.45
C GLY A 127 -1.83 30.95 -14.49
N GLY A 128 -1.56 30.51 -15.73
CA GLY A 128 -1.15 31.40 -16.84
C GLY A 128 0.34 31.70 -16.93
N PHE A 129 1.20 31.02 -16.17
CA PHE A 129 2.66 31.17 -16.27
C PHE A 129 3.33 29.91 -16.85
N PRO A 130 4.13 30.04 -17.93
CA PRO A 130 4.87 28.92 -18.49
C PRO A 130 6.06 28.52 -17.60
N LEU A 131 6.27 27.20 -17.45
CA LEU A 131 7.31 26.60 -16.59
C LEU A 131 8.73 26.58 -17.20
N LEU A 132 8.91 27.13 -18.41
CA LEU A 132 10.22 27.28 -19.04
C LEU A 132 10.43 28.77 -19.37
N PRO A 133 11.45 29.43 -18.80
CA PRO A 133 11.77 30.79 -19.17
C PRO A 133 12.35 30.81 -20.59
N ASP A 134 11.78 31.66 -21.44
CA ASP A 134 12.32 31.95 -22.75
C ASP A 134 13.67 32.67 -22.56
N THR A 135 14.75 32.13 -23.12
CA THR A 135 16.12 32.64 -22.95
C THR A 135 16.38 33.87 -23.83
N ALA A 136 15.45 34.83 -23.82
CA ALA A 136 15.52 36.06 -24.57
C ALA A 136 15.25 37.25 -23.63
N GLY A 137 16.32 37.68 -22.96
CA GLY A 137 16.55 39.05 -22.50
C GLY A 137 15.37 39.81 -21.90
N ALA A 138 15.09 39.61 -20.61
CA ALA A 138 14.66 40.67 -19.70
C ALA A 138 14.72 40.13 -18.27
N MET A 139 15.27 40.92 -17.36
CA MET A 139 15.32 40.66 -15.93
C MET A 139 13.88 40.59 -15.41
N LEU A 140 13.35 39.39 -15.21
CA LEU A 140 12.00 39.20 -14.67
C LEU A 140 12.04 39.43 -13.14
N PRO A 141 11.10 40.21 -12.58
CA PRO A 141 11.09 40.50 -11.15
C PRO A 141 10.76 39.22 -10.38
N HIS A 142 11.46 39.03 -9.26
CA HIS A 142 11.23 37.92 -8.34
C HIS A 142 9.75 37.93 -7.88
N PRO A 143 9.09 36.77 -7.71
CA PRO A 143 7.66 36.64 -7.39
C PRO A 143 7.23 37.30 -6.06
N SER A 144 8.17 37.84 -5.27
CA SER A 144 7.88 38.70 -4.12
C SER A 144 7.39 40.10 -4.51
N HIS A 145 7.58 40.55 -5.75
CA HIS A 145 7.12 41.89 -6.19
C HIS A 145 5.62 41.97 -6.49
N THR A 146 4.94 40.84 -6.72
CA THR A 146 3.52 40.81 -7.11
C THR A 146 2.57 40.68 -5.92
N LEU A 147 3.10 40.34 -4.74
CA LEU A 147 2.38 40.37 -3.47
C LEU A 147 2.91 41.60 -2.75
N GLY A 148 2.13 42.69 -2.67
CA GLY A 148 2.53 43.99 -2.10
C GLY A 148 2.88 43.97 -0.61
N ILE A 149 3.84 43.14 -0.23
CA ILE A 149 4.40 42.98 1.11
C ILE A 149 5.91 43.16 0.91
N GLU A 150 6.44 44.25 1.47
CA GLU A 150 7.89 44.49 1.51
C GLU A 150 8.58 43.25 2.08
N THR A 151 9.52 42.72 1.30
CA THR A 151 10.39 41.63 1.77
C THR A 151 11.39 42.27 2.75
N PRO A 152 11.51 41.79 4.01
CA PRO A 152 12.47 42.35 4.94
C PRO A 152 13.90 42.11 4.45
N ASP A 153 14.77 43.10 4.58
CA ASP A 153 16.19 42.97 4.31
C ASP A 153 16.80 41.92 5.25
N TYR A 154 17.39 40.87 4.67
CA TYR A 154 18.28 39.99 5.41
C TYR A 154 19.66 40.66 5.43
N GLU A 155 20.06 41.15 6.61
CA GLU A 155 21.44 41.57 6.85
C GLU A 155 22.37 40.35 6.67
N GLU A 156 23.31 40.47 5.73
CA GLU A 156 24.43 39.53 5.56
C GLU A 156 25.54 39.90 6.56
N ASP A 157 25.88 38.97 7.47
CA ASP A 157 27.16 38.94 8.19
C ASP A 157 28.16 38.02 7.46
#